data_AF-A0A067NFV7-F1
#
_entry.id   AF-A0A067NFV7-F1
#
_cell.length_a   1.000
_cell.length_b   1.000
_cell.length_c   1.000
_cell.angle_alpha   90.00
_cell.angle_beta   90.00
_cell.angle_gamma   90.00
#
_symmetry.space_group_name_H-M   'P 1'
#
loop_
_entity.id
_entity.type
_entity.pdbx_description
1 polymer ?
#
loop_
_entity_poly.entity_id
_entity_poly.type
_entity_poly.pdbx_seq_one_letter_code
_entity_poly.pdbx_strand_id
1 'polypeptide(L)'
;GGDCEEQTETGEEDAVFILESGASISNVIIGKAQAEGIHCRGPCTVTNVWWEDVCEDAITQTGAGDVSTINGGGAFHAEDKIVQHNGAGLVKISNFFASDFGKLYRACGNCATSHERHVQVDNVCLKDGKEGTGINSNWGDTAILTNIKTSSKPSAANVCCAYKGVAKGSEPPKIGW
;
A
#
# COMPACT_ATOMS: atom_id res chain seq x y z
N GLY A 1 2.50 -1.66 19.21
CA GLY A 1 1.12 -1.16 19.14
C GLY A 1 0.94 -0.02 20.11
N GLY A 2 1.25 1.19 19.64
CA GLY A 2 0.98 2.46 20.32
C GLY A 2 -0.31 3.12 19.82
N ASP A 3 -0.62 4.29 20.38
CA ASP A 3 -1.74 5.14 19.93
C ASP A 3 -1.42 5.76 18.56
N CYS A 4 -2.45 6.04 17.76
CA CYS A 4 -2.29 6.67 16.45
C CYS A 4 -1.74 8.11 16.59
N GLU A 5 -0.61 8.38 15.94
CA GLU A 5 0.03 9.70 15.84
C GLU A 5 -0.10 10.31 14.42
N GLU A 6 -1.21 9.98 13.73
CA GLU A 6 -1.53 10.40 12.37
C GLU A 6 -0.49 9.92 11.35
N GLN A 7 0.11 10.84 10.58
CA GLN A 7 1.13 10.55 9.56
C GLN A 7 2.56 10.57 10.11
N THR A 8 2.71 10.49 11.44
CA THR A 8 4.02 10.40 12.09
C THR A 8 4.52 8.98 11.98
N GLU A 9 5.59 8.77 11.22
CA GLU A 9 6.21 7.45 11.06
C GLU A 9 6.86 7.03 12.39
N THR A 10 6.20 6.11 13.10
CA THR A 10 6.64 5.60 14.42
C THR A 10 7.55 4.37 14.28
N GLY A 11 7.45 3.66 13.15
CA GLY A 11 8.33 2.58 12.78
C GLY A 11 7.81 1.19 13.14
N GLU A 12 8.54 0.18 12.68
CA GLU A 12 8.11 -1.23 12.72
C GLU A 12 7.83 -1.76 14.14
N GLU A 13 8.51 -1.26 15.16
CA GLU A 13 8.27 -1.64 16.57
C GLU A 13 6.86 -1.32 17.06
N ASP A 14 6.20 -0.36 16.42
CA ASP A 14 4.85 0.06 16.76
C ASP A 14 3.76 -0.63 15.92
N ALA A 15 4.15 -1.41 14.91
CA ALA A 15 3.24 -2.18 14.06
C ALA A 15 2.33 -3.11 14.88
N VAL A 16 1.06 -3.23 14.48
CA VAL A 16 0.13 -4.19 15.11
C VAL A 16 0.58 -5.62 14.86
N PHE A 17 1.08 -5.92 13.65
CA PHE A 17 1.68 -7.21 13.32
C PHE A 17 2.96 -7.03 12.50
N ILE A 18 3.99 -7.78 12.86
CA ILE A 18 5.19 -7.96 12.07
C ILE A 18 5.17 -9.38 11.50
N LEU A 19 5.15 -9.49 10.18
CA LEU A 19 5.14 -10.74 9.44
C LEU A 19 6.53 -11.00 8.87
N GLU A 20 7.15 -12.09 9.32
CA GLU A 20 8.38 -12.59 8.74
C GLU A 20 8.17 -13.08 7.29
N SER A 21 9.26 -13.20 6.53
CA SER A 21 9.22 -13.71 5.16
C SER A 21 8.54 -15.09 5.10
N GLY A 22 7.52 -15.20 4.25
CA GLY A 22 6.67 -16.38 4.07
C GLY A 22 5.46 -16.48 5.01
N ALA A 23 5.32 -15.58 5.98
CA ALA A 23 4.23 -15.63 6.95
C ALA A 23 2.87 -15.25 6.32
N SER A 24 1.80 -15.71 6.97
CA SER A 24 0.44 -15.40 6.58
C SER A 24 -0.42 -14.98 7.77
N ILE A 25 -1.39 -14.12 7.50
CA ILE A 25 -2.39 -13.66 8.45
C ILE A 25 -3.76 -13.66 7.78
N SER A 26 -4.79 -14.05 8.53
CA SER A 26 -6.14 -14.04 7.98
C SER A 26 -7.24 -13.81 9.01
N ASN A 27 -8.36 -13.24 8.56
CA ASN A 27 -9.57 -13.01 9.35
C ASN A 27 -9.33 -12.13 10.58
N VAL A 28 -8.72 -10.97 10.34
CA VAL A 28 -8.36 -10.00 11.38
C VAL A 28 -9.10 -8.69 11.13
N ILE A 29 -9.53 -8.06 12.22
CA ILE A 29 -10.03 -6.68 12.21
C ILE A 29 -9.06 -5.85 13.06
N ILE A 30 -8.50 -4.81 12.45
CA ILE A 30 -7.61 -3.85 13.09
C ILE A 30 -8.43 -2.59 13.32
N GLY A 31 -8.64 -2.29 14.60
CA GLY A 31 -9.37 -1.09 15.04
C GLY A 31 -8.53 0.17 14.90
N LYS A 32 -9.12 1.30 15.26
CA LYS A 32 -8.54 2.65 15.09
C LYS A 32 -7.30 2.94 15.94
N ALA A 33 -7.16 2.25 17.08
CA ALA A 33 -6.03 2.42 17.99
C ALA A 33 -4.83 1.60 17.49
N GLN A 34 -4.24 2.07 16.41
CA GLN A 34 -3.07 1.49 15.77
C GLN A 34 -2.18 2.62 15.27
N ALA A 35 -0.91 2.62 15.67
CA ALA A 35 0.08 3.55 15.14
C ALA A 35 0.50 3.14 13.72
N GLU A 36 0.86 1.86 13.57
CA GLU A 36 1.36 1.26 12.34
C GLU A 36 0.59 -0.03 12.06
N GLY A 37 0.23 -0.30 10.81
CA GLY A 37 -0.59 -1.45 10.43
C GLY A 37 0.15 -2.79 10.47
N ILE A 38 0.21 -3.46 9.32
CA ILE A 38 0.93 -4.73 9.17
C ILE A 38 2.25 -4.48 8.45
N HIS A 39 3.37 -4.86 9.05
CA HIS A 39 4.68 -4.82 8.41
C HIS A 39 5.06 -6.21 7.90
N CYS A 40 5.47 -6.30 6.64
CA CYS A 40 5.99 -7.53 6.04
C CYS A 40 7.48 -7.39 5.71
N ARG A 41 8.32 -8.19 6.38
CA ARG A 41 9.78 -8.24 6.20
C ARG A 41 10.23 -9.02 4.96
N GLY A 42 9.28 -9.52 4.18
CA GLY A 42 9.47 -10.31 2.96
C GLY A 42 8.12 -10.64 2.33
N PRO A 43 8.08 -11.57 1.36
CA PRO A 43 6.82 -12.08 0.82
C PRO A 43 5.87 -12.51 1.93
N CYS A 44 4.68 -11.92 1.99
CA CYS A 44 3.67 -12.27 3.00
C CYS A 44 2.30 -12.46 2.37
N THR A 45 1.40 -13.17 3.06
CA THR A 45 0.01 -13.35 2.63
C THR A 45 -0.95 -12.76 3.65
N VAL A 46 -1.71 -11.76 3.24
CA VAL A 46 -2.75 -11.10 4.04
C VAL A 46 -4.10 -11.43 3.44
N THR A 47 -4.97 -12.12 4.17
CA THR A 47 -6.26 -12.59 3.64
C THR A 47 -7.44 -12.15 4.51
N ASN A 48 -8.42 -11.47 3.93
CA ASN A 48 -9.62 -11.02 4.66
C ASN A 48 -9.27 -10.26 5.95
N VAL A 49 -8.45 -9.21 5.81
CA VAL A 49 -8.10 -8.30 6.91
C VAL A 49 -8.78 -6.96 6.69
N TRP A 50 -9.34 -6.40 7.75
CA TRP A 50 -10.08 -5.15 7.73
C TRP A 50 -9.43 -4.11 8.64
N TRP A 51 -9.18 -2.92 8.11
CA TRP A 51 -8.73 -1.76 8.88
C TRP A 51 -9.87 -0.77 9.00
N GLU A 52 -10.39 -0.58 10.22
CA GLU A 52 -11.50 0.34 10.48
C GLU A 52 -11.12 1.81 10.25
N ASP A 53 -9.84 2.14 10.47
CA ASP A 53 -9.27 3.48 10.33
C ASP A 53 -7.75 3.34 10.21
N VAL A 54 -7.20 3.75 9.06
CA VAL A 54 -5.77 3.66 8.79
C VAL A 54 -5.09 4.92 9.30
N CYS A 55 -4.26 4.79 10.34
CA CYS A 55 -3.46 5.86 10.91
C CYS A 55 -2.39 6.34 9.94
N GLU A 56 -1.32 5.56 9.78
CA GLU A 56 -0.24 5.84 8.84
C GLU A 56 -0.43 5.05 7.55
N ASP A 57 -0.06 3.76 7.58
CA ASP A 57 -0.21 2.80 6.49
C ASP A 57 -0.94 1.55 6.98
N ALA A 58 -1.81 0.96 6.14
CA ALA A 58 -2.46 -0.30 6.49
C ALA A 58 -1.46 -1.47 6.42
N ILE A 59 -0.60 -1.45 5.39
CA ILE A 59 0.38 -2.48 5.12
C ILE A 59 1.67 -1.85 4.59
N THR A 60 2.79 -2.17 5.23
CA THR A 60 4.14 -1.74 4.83
C THR A 60 4.98 -2.95 4.43
N GLN A 61 5.44 -2.99 3.18
CA GLN A 61 6.30 -4.04 2.64
C GLN A 61 7.75 -3.55 2.65
N THR A 62 8.58 -4.05 3.56
CA THR A 62 10.00 -3.66 3.69
C THR A 62 10.96 -4.65 3.04
N GLY A 63 10.56 -5.93 2.93
CA GLY A 63 11.41 -6.99 2.39
C GLY A 63 11.54 -7.01 0.87
N ALA A 64 12.62 -7.62 0.38
CA ALA A 64 12.79 -7.98 -1.02
C ALA A 64 12.44 -9.46 -1.23
N GLY A 65 11.83 -9.80 -2.36
CA GLY A 65 11.51 -11.20 -2.65
C GLY A 65 10.57 -11.39 -3.84
N ASP A 66 9.90 -12.54 -3.84
CA ASP A 66 9.08 -13.04 -4.95
C ASP A 66 7.72 -12.30 -5.03
N VAL A 67 6.72 -12.73 -4.25
CA VAL A 67 5.35 -12.19 -4.34
C VAL A 67 4.70 -12.06 -2.96
N SER A 68 4.31 -10.84 -2.59
CA SER A 68 3.37 -10.60 -1.49
C SER A 68 1.93 -10.56 -2.01
N THR A 69 1.00 -11.12 -1.25
CA THR A 69 -0.41 -11.23 -1.64
C THR A 69 -1.32 -10.62 -0.58
N ILE A 70 -2.21 -9.74 -1.02
CA ILE A 70 -3.32 -9.16 -0.26
C ILE A 70 -4.60 -9.61 -0.96
N ASN A 71 -5.39 -10.45 -0.32
CA ASN A 71 -6.57 -11.06 -0.92
C ASN A 71 -7.80 -10.92 -0.02
N GLY A 72 -8.80 -10.17 -0.46
CA GLY A 72 -9.98 -9.87 0.33
C GLY A 72 -9.71 -8.85 1.44
N GLY A 73 -10.77 -8.48 2.14
CA GLY A 73 -10.69 -7.47 3.19
C GLY A 73 -10.91 -6.05 2.67
N GLY A 74 -10.57 -5.07 3.50
CA GLY A 74 -10.72 -3.67 3.14
C GLY A 74 -10.11 -2.69 4.12
N ALA A 75 -9.95 -1.44 3.69
CA ALA A 75 -9.42 -0.36 4.50
C ALA A 75 -10.24 0.92 4.35
N PHE A 76 -10.36 1.66 5.44
CA PHE A 76 -11.06 2.92 5.52
C PHE A 76 -10.13 4.02 6.03
N HIS A 77 -10.38 5.27 5.59
CA HIS A 77 -9.82 6.50 6.17
C HIS A 77 -8.28 6.61 6.12
N ALA A 78 -7.63 6.04 5.11
CA ALA A 78 -6.18 6.13 4.96
C ALA A 78 -5.75 7.48 4.38
N GLU A 79 -5.27 8.42 5.19
CA GLU A 79 -5.01 9.79 4.73
C GLU A 79 -4.04 9.88 3.53
N ASP A 80 -2.91 9.15 3.59
CA ASP A 80 -1.92 9.07 2.52
C ASP A 80 -1.98 7.77 1.72
N LYS A 81 -1.72 6.61 2.33
CA LYS A 81 -1.55 5.36 1.58
C LYS A 81 -2.03 4.13 2.36
N ILE A 82 -2.60 3.16 1.64
CA ILE A 82 -3.02 1.87 2.22
C ILE A 82 -1.84 0.90 2.17
N VAL A 83 -1.23 0.72 1.01
CA VAL A 83 -0.09 -0.18 0.82
C VAL A 83 1.16 0.61 0.46
N GLN A 84 2.12 0.63 1.38
CA GLN A 84 3.45 1.18 1.17
C GLN A 84 4.41 0.06 0.76
N HIS A 85 5.04 0.20 -0.40
CA HIS A 85 6.00 -0.78 -0.91
C HIS A 85 7.41 -0.18 -0.88
N ASN A 86 8.13 -0.44 0.21
CA ASN A 86 9.50 0.00 0.44
C ASN A 86 10.52 -0.99 -0.14
N GLY A 87 10.25 -2.29 -0.08
CA GLY A 87 11.10 -3.36 -0.59
C GLY A 87 11.04 -3.58 -2.11
N ALA A 88 11.49 -4.73 -2.59
CA ALA A 88 11.48 -5.09 -4.01
C ALA A 88 10.59 -6.31 -4.29
N GLY A 89 10.09 -6.42 -5.52
CA GLY A 89 9.31 -7.57 -5.97
C GLY A 89 7.89 -7.19 -6.40
N LEU A 90 6.96 -8.13 -6.27
CA LEU A 90 5.57 -7.97 -6.70
C LEU A 90 4.61 -7.98 -5.51
N VAL A 91 3.70 -7.00 -5.46
CA VAL A 91 2.51 -7.04 -4.60
C VAL A 91 1.27 -7.33 -5.45
N LYS A 92 0.54 -8.39 -5.08
CA LYS A 92 -0.78 -8.70 -5.67
C LYS A 92 -1.87 -8.27 -4.71
N ILE A 93 -2.78 -7.42 -5.17
CA ILE A 93 -3.94 -6.94 -4.41
C ILE A 93 -5.20 -7.42 -5.13
N SER A 94 -6.00 -8.26 -4.49
CA SER A 94 -7.24 -8.74 -5.10
C SER A 94 -8.42 -8.78 -4.15
N ASN A 95 -9.62 -8.69 -4.72
CA ASN A 95 -10.89 -8.80 -3.98
C ASN A 95 -11.04 -7.79 -2.83
N PHE A 96 -10.36 -6.64 -2.93
CA PHE A 96 -10.22 -5.66 -1.85
C PHE A 96 -11.21 -4.50 -1.99
N PHE A 97 -11.63 -3.95 -0.85
CA PHE A 97 -12.44 -2.72 -0.80
C PHE A 97 -11.68 -1.59 -0.11
N ALA A 98 -11.58 -0.43 -0.74
CA ALA A 98 -11.00 0.77 -0.13
C ALA A 98 -11.99 1.94 -0.21
N SER A 99 -12.15 2.66 0.90
CA SER A 99 -13.01 3.85 0.95
C SER A 99 -12.34 4.98 1.73
N ASP A 100 -12.43 6.21 1.21
CA ASP A 100 -11.83 7.41 1.82
C ASP A 100 -10.33 7.23 2.05
N PHE A 101 -9.53 7.43 1.00
CA PHE A 101 -8.11 7.14 1.06
C PHE A 101 -7.28 8.06 0.15
N GLY A 102 -5.99 8.23 0.46
CA GLY A 102 -5.05 8.89 -0.43
C GLY A 102 -4.72 7.99 -1.62
N LYS A 103 -3.98 6.90 -1.40
CA LYS A 103 -3.50 5.98 -2.45
C LYS A 103 -3.72 4.53 -2.04
N LEU A 104 -4.23 3.68 -2.93
CA LEU A 104 -4.31 2.24 -2.62
C LEU A 104 -2.89 1.65 -2.50
N TYR A 105 -2.01 1.98 -3.42
CA TYR A 105 -0.64 1.45 -3.47
C TYR A 105 0.35 2.54 -3.86
N ARG A 106 1.48 2.60 -3.15
CA ARG A 106 2.61 3.46 -3.49
C ARG A 106 3.92 2.68 -3.46
N ALA A 107 4.61 2.65 -4.59
CA ALA A 107 6.01 2.24 -4.65
C ALA A 107 6.89 3.35 -4.06
N CYS A 108 7.64 3.11 -3.00
CA CYS A 108 8.39 4.17 -2.32
C CYS A 108 9.33 4.90 -3.29
N GLY A 109 9.09 6.21 -3.49
CA GLY A 109 9.78 6.99 -4.52
C GLY A 109 11.03 7.74 -4.05
N ASN A 110 11.30 7.77 -2.75
CA ASN A 110 12.43 8.46 -2.13
C ASN A 110 13.03 7.68 -0.95
N CYS A 111 12.87 6.36 -0.96
CA CYS A 111 13.50 5.49 0.04
C CYS A 111 15.03 5.57 -0.03
N ALA A 112 15.68 5.20 1.08
CA ALA A 112 17.15 5.16 1.14
C ALA A 112 17.76 4.22 0.09
N THR A 113 17.04 3.16 -0.27
CA THR A 113 17.37 2.25 -1.36
C THR A 113 16.28 2.31 -2.43
N SER A 114 16.71 2.47 -3.68
CA SER A 114 15.83 2.42 -4.85
C SER A 114 15.67 0.97 -5.31
N HIS A 115 14.43 0.57 -5.57
CA HIS A 115 14.09 -0.76 -6.06
C HIS A 115 13.15 -0.66 -7.25
N GLU A 116 13.23 -1.65 -8.14
CA GLU A 116 12.19 -1.93 -9.12
C GLU A 116 11.06 -2.69 -8.43
N ARG A 117 9.83 -2.17 -8.57
CA ARG A 117 8.64 -2.65 -7.84
C ARG A 117 7.46 -2.84 -8.77
N HIS A 118 6.74 -3.93 -8.57
CA HIS A 118 5.59 -4.26 -9.39
C HIS A 118 4.33 -4.40 -8.55
N VAL A 119 3.19 -4.03 -9.14
CA VAL A 119 1.88 -4.23 -8.55
C VAL A 119 0.90 -4.84 -9.55
N GLN A 120 0.13 -5.81 -9.10
CA GLN A 120 -1.03 -6.35 -9.80
C GLN A 120 -2.27 -6.13 -8.96
N VAL A 121 -3.27 -5.47 -9.50
CA VAL A 121 -4.53 -5.18 -8.81
C VAL A 121 -5.68 -5.80 -9.60
N ASP A 122 -6.46 -6.67 -8.97
CA ASP A 122 -7.57 -7.36 -9.62
C ASP A 122 -8.84 -7.38 -8.76
N ASN A 123 -9.99 -7.08 -9.38
CA ASN A 123 -11.30 -7.12 -8.73
C ASN A 123 -11.34 -6.29 -7.42
N VAL A 124 -10.95 -5.02 -7.53
CA VAL A 124 -10.90 -4.08 -6.41
C VAL A 124 -11.96 -2.99 -6.59
N CYS A 125 -12.60 -2.61 -5.49
CA CYS A 125 -13.54 -1.50 -5.45
C CYS A 125 -12.94 -0.33 -4.67
N LEU A 126 -12.83 0.81 -5.33
CA LEU A 126 -12.23 2.03 -4.81
C LEU A 126 -13.29 3.12 -4.70
N LYS A 127 -13.51 3.63 -3.50
CA LYS A 127 -14.50 4.67 -3.23
C LYS A 127 -13.83 5.88 -2.60
N ASP A 128 -14.15 7.06 -3.11
CA ASP A 128 -13.71 8.34 -2.54
C ASP A 128 -12.18 8.45 -2.31
N GLY A 129 -11.37 7.80 -3.16
CA GLY A 129 -9.90 7.82 -3.06
C GLY A 129 -9.22 8.91 -3.90
N LYS A 130 -8.03 9.39 -3.55
CA LYS A 130 -7.29 10.35 -4.40
C LYS A 130 -6.68 9.66 -5.63
N GLU A 131 -6.00 8.52 -5.43
CA GLU A 131 -5.31 7.77 -6.48
C GLU A 131 -5.39 6.25 -6.28
N GLY A 132 -5.34 5.46 -7.35
CA GLY A 132 -5.25 4.01 -7.24
C GLY A 132 -3.83 3.56 -6.93
N THR A 133 -2.98 3.46 -7.95
CA THR A 133 -1.57 3.03 -7.80
C THR A 133 -0.61 4.16 -8.15
N GLY A 134 0.54 4.25 -7.47
CA GLY A 134 1.61 5.19 -7.79
C GLY A 134 2.97 4.49 -7.97
N ILE A 135 3.43 4.35 -9.21
CA ILE A 135 4.68 3.67 -9.60
C ILE A 135 5.79 4.65 -10.01
N ASN A 136 7.06 4.28 -9.84
CA ASN A 136 8.22 5.09 -10.25
C ASN A 136 8.75 4.60 -11.61
N SER A 137 8.30 5.21 -12.71
CA SER A 137 8.55 4.67 -14.05
C SER A 137 10.02 4.68 -14.48
N ASN A 138 10.83 5.58 -13.92
CA ASN A 138 12.27 5.65 -14.17
C ASN A 138 13.08 4.54 -13.47
N TRP A 139 12.46 3.75 -12.60
CA TRP A 139 13.08 2.60 -11.92
C TRP A 139 12.58 1.25 -12.44
N GLY A 140 11.78 1.24 -13.51
CA GLY A 140 11.24 0.01 -14.11
C GLY A 140 9.94 -0.47 -13.48
N ASP A 141 9.38 0.27 -12.51
CA ASP A 141 8.14 -0.14 -11.84
C ASP A 141 7.00 -0.37 -12.84
N THR A 142 6.16 -1.37 -12.56
CA THR A 142 4.98 -1.68 -13.39
C THR A 142 3.72 -1.82 -12.55
N ALA A 143 2.59 -1.46 -13.13
CA ALA A 143 1.27 -1.63 -12.55
C ALA A 143 0.32 -2.27 -13.57
N ILE A 144 -0.31 -3.38 -13.19
CA ILE A 144 -1.34 -4.05 -13.99
C ILE A 144 -2.64 -4.00 -13.21
N LEU A 145 -3.66 -3.35 -13.77
CA LEU A 145 -4.95 -3.16 -13.14
C LEU A 145 -6.04 -3.83 -13.98
N THR A 146 -6.79 -4.76 -13.38
CA THR A 146 -7.92 -5.45 -14.00
C THR A 146 -9.15 -5.40 -13.09
N ASN A 147 -10.34 -5.33 -13.68
CA ASN A 147 -11.61 -5.37 -12.94
C ASN A 147 -11.71 -4.33 -11.80
N ILE A 148 -11.19 -3.12 -12.02
CA ILE A 148 -11.25 -2.03 -11.04
C ILE A 148 -12.58 -1.30 -11.16
N LYS A 149 -13.29 -1.19 -10.04
CA LYS A 149 -14.51 -0.39 -9.92
C LYS A 149 -14.20 0.84 -9.10
N THR A 150 -14.60 2.01 -9.60
CA THR A 150 -14.45 3.25 -8.86
C THR A 150 -15.80 3.90 -8.59
N SER A 151 -15.93 4.54 -7.43
CA SER A 151 -17.10 5.31 -7.02
C SER A 151 -16.64 6.68 -6.53
N SER A 152 -17.12 7.74 -7.18
CA SER A 152 -16.64 9.13 -7.06
C SER A 152 -15.20 9.33 -7.53
N LYS A 153 -14.22 8.72 -6.84
CA LYS A 153 -12.79 8.77 -7.13
C LYS A 153 -12.09 7.49 -6.62
N PRO A 154 -10.91 7.13 -7.15
CA PRO A 154 -10.19 7.76 -8.26
C PRO A 154 -10.94 7.62 -9.58
N SER A 155 -10.71 8.55 -10.52
CA SER A 155 -11.20 8.43 -11.90
C SER A 155 -10.16 7.72 -12.77
N ALA A 156 -10.47 7.47 -14.04
CA ALA A 156 -9.51 6.91 -14.99
C ALA A 156 -8.20 7.72 -15.10
N ALA A 157 -8.22 9.01 -14.77
CA ALA A 157 -7.07 9.91 -14.83
C ALA A 157 -6.16 9.88 -13.60
N ASN A 158 -6.49 9.11 -12.56
CA ASN A 158 -5.63 8.95 -11.38
C ASN A 158 -5.70 7.53 -10.79
N VAL A 159 -6.24 6.55 -11.53
CA VAL A 159 -6.34 5.16 -11.04
C VAL A 159 -4.99 4.44 -11.14
N CYS A 160 -4.13 4.86 -12.06
CA CYS A 160 -2.78 4.35 -12.22
C CYS A 160 -1.89 5.55 -12.50
N CYS A 161 -0.98 5.89 -11.59
CA CYS A 161 -0.16 7.08 -11.63
C CYS A 161 1.32 6.74 -11.77
N ALA A 162 2.06 7.55 -12.52
CA ALA A 162 3.50 7.49 -12.64
C ALA A 162 4.18 8.70 -11.98
N TYR A 163 5.26 8.38 -11.28
CA TYR A 163 6.14 9.29 -10.58
C TYR A 163 7.56 9.13 -11.12
N LYS A 164 8.38 10.16 -10.92
CA LYS A 164 9.84 10.04 -11.05
C LYS A 164 10.42 9.76 -9.67
N GLY A 165 10.89 8.54 -9.43
CA GLY A 165 11.65 8.20 -8.24
C GLY A 165 12.93 9.04 -8.15
N VAL A 166 13.27 9.45 -6.93
CA VAL A 166 14.36 10.36 -6.59
C VAL A 166 15.17 9.82 -5.40
N ALA A 167 16.31 10.44 -5.11
CA ALA A 167 17.07 10.13 -3.91
C ALA A 167 16.31 10.55 -2.64
N LYS A 168 16.64 9.90 -1.52
CA LYS A 168 16.09 10.24 -0.20
C LYS A 168 16.24 11.73 0.13
N GLY A 169 15.18 12.31 0.70
CA GLY A 169 15.12 13.72 1.07
C GLY A 169 14.56 14.65 -0.01
N SER A 170 14.14 14.11 -1.16
CA SER A 170 13.38 14.83 -2.18
C SER A 170 12.01 14.21 -2.38
N GLU A 171 11.00 15.03 -2.69
CA GLU A 171 9.67 14.54 -3.00
C GLU A 171 9.60 14.05 -4.46
N PRO A 172 9.20 12.81 -4.73
CA PRO A 172 9.06 12.29 -6.09
C PRO A 172 7.96 13.07 -6.85
N PRO A 173 8.27 13.76 -7.95
CA PRO A 173 7.23 14.47 -8.70
C PRO A 173 6.34 13.47 -9.44
N LYS A 174 5.03 13.73 -9.45
CA LYS A 174 4.09 13.07 -10.37
C LYS A 174 4.40 13.53 -11.80
N ILE A 175 4.59 12.58 -12.71
CA ILE A 175 4.98 12.84 -14.11
C ILE A 175 3.96 12.34 -15.12
N GLY A 176 2.92 11.65 -14.66
CA GLY A 176 1.84 11.21 -15.53
C GLY A 176 0.94 10.20 -14.84
N TRP A 177 -0.02 9.76 -15.64
CA TRP A 177 -1.09 8.79 -15.39
C TRP A 177 -2.00 9.04 -14.17
#